data_AF-A0A1T4SYZ6-F1
#
_entry.id   AF-A0A1T4SYZ6-F1
#
_cell.length_a   1.000
_cell.length_b   1.000
_cell.length_c   1.000
_cell.angle_alpha   90.00
_cell.angle_beta   90.00
_cell.angle_gamma   90.00
#
_symmetry.space_group_name_H-M   'P 1'
#
loop_
_entity.id
_entity.type
_entity.pdbx_description
1 polymer ?
#
loop_
_entity_poly.entity_id
_entity_poly.type
_entity_poly.pdbx_seq_one_letter_code
_entity_poly.pdbx_strand_id
1 'polypeptide(L)'
;MAQIAKGGHEGKTEERISDPACGSGRMFLAAAALHGKGPHFFGTDIDDMCCRMAAANMILHNLLADISCGNELTMRFSHVYIIRRVPYLDFPTLRILKYANNEAEQPKAEDPANNEAVLPEPKSKQEKYVQGNLF
;
A
#
# COMPACT_ATOMS: atom_id res chain seq x y z
N MET A 1 2.05 7.62 -12.19
CA MET A 1 2.24 9.03 -11.78
C MET A 1 1.87 9.05 -10.31
N ALA A 2 2.84 9.29 -9.43
CA ALA A 2 2.66 9.38 -8.01
C ALA A 2 2.05 10.73 -7.61
N GLN A 3 1.03 10.66 -6.77
CA GLN A 3 0.31 11.79 -6.21
C GLN A 3 0.89 12.14 -4.83
N ILE A 4 1.13 13.43 -4.60
CA ILE A 4 1.58 13.94 -3.30
C ILE A 4 0.37 14.44 -2.52
N ALA A 5 0.20 13.96 -1.29
CA ALA A 5 -0.80 14.41 -0.34
C ALA A 5 -0.12 14.93 0.92
N LYS A 6 -0.51 16.12 1.39
CA LYS A 6 -0.10 16.66 2.69
C LYS A 6 -1.21 16.37 3.70
N GLY A 7 -0.99 15.41 4.59
CA GLY A 7 -1.89 15.12 5.70
C GLY A 7 -1.41 15.85 6.96
N GLY A 8 -2.22 16.75 7.52
CA GLY A 8 -1.90 17.48 8.74
C GLY A 8 -2.78 17.01 9.91
N HIS A 9 -2.18 16.39 10.92
CA HIS A 9 -2.67 16.45 12.29
C HIS A 9 -1.77 17.43 13.06
N GLU A 10 -2.37 18.26 13.90
CA GLU A 10 -1.79 19.43 14.57
C GLU A 10 -0.29 19.28 14.90
N GLY A 11 0.56 20.03 14.17
CA GLY A 11 1.98 20.24 14.50
C GLY A 11 3.03 19.51 13.66
N LYS A 12 2.68 18.54 12.80
CA LYS A 12 3.68 17.87 11.93
C LYS A 12 3.06 17.48 10.58
N THR A 13 3.49 18.14 9.51
CA THR A 13 3.08 17.81 8.14
C THR A 13 3.81 16.54 7.70
N GLU A 14 3.15 15.39 7.73
CA GLU A 14 3.67 14.18 7.07
C GLU A 14 3.32 14.25 5.59
N GLU A 15 4.34 14.40 4.76
CA GLU A 15 4.19 14.30 3.31
C GLU A 15 4.00 12.84 2.93
N ARG A 16 2.94 12.55 2.16
CA ARG A 16 2.60 11.20 1.70
C ARG A 16 2.63 11.19 0.19
N ILE A 17 3.25 10.17 -0.40
CA ILE A 17 3.41 10.06 -1.85
C ILE A 17 2.86 8.71 -2.27
N SER A 18 1.86 8.68 -3.16
CA SER A 18 1.13 7.47 -3.53
C SER A 18 1.17 7.18 -5.02
N ASP A 19 1.43 5.94 -5.46
CA ASP A 19 1.38 5.52 -6.87
C ASP A 19 0.58 4.21 -7.03
N PRO A 20 -0.59 4.22 -7.70
CA PRO A 20 -1.50 3.07 -7.78
C PRO A 20 -1.04 1.95 -8.74
N ALA A 21 0.03 2.17 -9.49
CA ALA A 21 0.69 1.19 -10.35
C ALA A 21 2.21 1.41 -10.29
N CYS A 22 2.79 1.14 -9.12
CA CYS A 22 4.14 1.57 -8.78
C CYS A 22 5.24 0.86 -9.58
N GLY A 23 4.97 -0.30 -10.17
CA GLY A 23 5.95 -1.11 -10.88
C GLY A 23 7.17 -1.38 -10.01
N SER A 24 8.35 -1.07 -10.54
CA SER A 24 9.63 -1.14 -9.82
C SER A 24 9.81 -0.11 -8.68
N GLY A 25 8.91 0.85 -8.48
CA GLY A 25 9.06 1.91 -7.48
C GLY A 25 10.05 3.02 -7.85
N ARG A 26 10.51 3.08 -9.11
CA ARG A 26 11.42 4.14 -9.60
C ARG A 26 10.86 5.55 -9.42
N MET A 27 9.54 5.69 -9.50
CA MET A 27 8.89 6.98 -9.27
C MET A 27 9.03 7.45 -7.81
N PHE A 28 9.00 6.52 -6.85
CA PHE A 28 9.26 6.84 -5.45
C PHE A 28 10.71 7.25 -5.22
N LEU A 29 11.67 6.62 -5.91
CA LEU A 29 13.07 7.03 -5.84
C LEU A 29 13.29 8.45 -6.40
N ALA A 30 12.65 8.77 -7.52
CA ALA A 30 12.69 10.13 -8.08
C ALA A 30 12.07 11.16 -7.11
N ALA A 31 10.95 10.81 -6.48
CA ALA A 31 10.33 11.66 -5.47
C ALA A 31 11.21 11.81 -4.21
N ALA A 32 11.85 10.74 -3.76
CA ALA A 32 12.78 10.77 -2.63
C ALA A 32 14.03 11.61 -2.92
N ALA A 33 14.49 11.65 -4.18
CA ALA A 33 15.60 12.53 -4.58
C ALA A 33 15.24 14.03 -4.44
N LEU A 34 13.96 14.38 -4.60
CA LEU A 34 13.46 15.75 -4.51
C LEU A 34 13.07 16.14 -3.07
N HIS A 35 12.46 15.22 -2.32
CA HIS A 35 11.85 15.48 -1.00
C HIS A 35 12.66 14.89 0.17
N GLY A 36 13.71 14.13 -0.11
CA GLY A 36 14.49 13.39 0.89
C GLY A 36 13.78 12.16 1.43
N LYS A 37 14.18 11.69 2.62
CA LYS A 37 13.67 10.48 3.29
C LYS A 37 12.50 10.75 4.26
N GLY A 38 11.98 11.97 4.27
CA GLY A 38 10.91 12.42 5.15
C GLY A 38 9.53 11.89 4.77
N PRO A 39 9.16 11.84 3.47
CA PRO A 39 7.84 11.36 3.07
C PRO A 39 7.63 9.88 3.33
N HIS A 40 6.36 9.51 3.50
CA HIS A 40 5.91 8.12 3.51
C HIS A 40 5.34 7.75 2.14
N PHE A 41 5.90 6.72 1.52
CA PHE A 41 5.49 6.24 0.20
C PHE A 41 4.42 5.15 0.28
N PHE A 42 3.42 5.20 -0.60
CA PHE A 42 2.36 4.21 -0.72
C PHE A 42 2.32 3.72 -2.17
N GLY A 43 2.47 2.44 -2.40
CA GLY A 43 2.44 1.88 -3.75
C GLY A 43 1.49 0.70 -3.84
N THR A 44 0.86 0.55 -5.00
CA THR A 44 0.16 -0.68 -5.35
C THR A 44 0.65 -1.20 -6.68
N ASP A 45 0.79 -2.52 -6.80
CA ASP A 45 0.92 -3.18 -8.10
C ASP A 45 0.17 -4.52 -8.10
N ILE A 46 -0.29 -4.95 -9.28
CA ILE A 46 -1.01 -6.21 -9.46
C ILE A 46 -0.06 -7.41 -9.43
N ASP A 47 1.20 -7.22 -9.86
CA ASP A 47 2.20 -8.29 -9.90
C ASP A 47 3.05 -8.28 -8.60
N ASP A 48 3.16 -9.45 -7.98
CA ASP A 48 3.99 -9.65 -6.78
C ASP A 48 5.48 -9.39 -7.08
N MET A 49 5.97 -9.73 -8.27
CA MET A 49 7.36 -9.44 -8.65
C MET A 49 7.63 -7.94 -8.70
N CYS A 50 6.69 -7.15 -9.24
CA CYS A 50 6.75 -5.69 -9.21
C CYS A 50 6.76 -5.16 -7.77
N CYS A 51 5.87 -5.67 -6.93
CA CYS A 51 5.80 -5.30 -5.52
C CYS A 51 7.11 -5.60 -4.76
N ARG A 52 7.71 -6.77 -4.99
CA ARG A 52 9.00 -7.14 -4.39
C ARG A 52 10.14 -6.23 -4.85
N MET A 53 10.19 -5.92 -6.15
CA MET A 53 11.19 -5.00 -6.70
C MET A 53 11.03 -3.60 -6.11
N ALA A 54 9.81 -3.09 -6.02
CA ALA A 54 9.52 -1.82 -5.36
C ALA A 54 9.94 -1.83 -3.89
N ALA A 55 9.55 -2.86 -3.13
CA ALA A 55 9.93 -3.01 -1.73
C ALA A 55 11.45 -3.08 -1.54
N ALA A 56 12.16 -3.84 -2.38
CA ALA A 56 13.62 -3.91 -2.35
C ALA A 56 14.25 -2.54 -2.58
N ASN A 57 13.77 -1.80 -3.59
CA ASN A 57 14.25 -0.44 -3.86
C ASN A 57 14.02 0.51 -2.68
N MET A 58 12.87 0.41 -2.00
CA MET A 58 12.57 1.26 -0.84
C MET A 58 13.46 0.93 0.36
N ILE A 59 13.69 -0.35 0.66
CA ILE A 59 14.59 -0.78 1.75
C ILE A 59 16.02 -0.34 1.49
N LEU A 60 16.55 -0.59 0.29
CA LEU A 60 17.94 -0.28 -0.06
C LEU A 60 18.26 1.22 0.05
N HIS A 61 17.26 2.08 -0.19
CA HIS A 61 17.41 3.53 -0.08
C HIS A 61 17.00 4.09 1.30
N ASN A 62 16.66 3.22 2.25
CA ASN A 62 16.17 3.57 3.59
C ASN A 62 14.98 4.53 3.54
N LEU A 63 13.97 4.17 2.72
CA LEU A 63 12.72 4.89 2.58
C LEU A 63 11.60 4.18 3.34
N LEU A 64 10.68 4.96 3.91
CA LEU A 64 9.48 4.43 4.57
C LEU A 64 8.41 4.22 3.52
N ALA A 65 7.93 2.99 3.37
CA ALA A 65 6.95 2.68 2.33
C ALA A 65 6.02 1.53 2.70
N ASP A 66 4.79 1.60 2.22
CA ASP A 66 3.81 0.52 2.23
C ASP A 66 3.49 0.14 0.78
N ILE A 67 3.86 -1.06 0.35
CA ILE A 67 3.66 -1.56 -1.02
C ILE A 67 2.64 -2.71 -1.01
N SER A 68 1.43 -2.45 -1.50
CA SER A 68 0.33 -3.41 -1.57
C SER A 68 0.37 -4.20 -2.88
N CYS A 69 0.25 -5.53 -2.78
CA CYS A 69 0.06 -6.40 -3.94
C CYS A 69 -1.44 -6.64 -4.13
N GLY A 70 -1.98 -6.13 -5.24
CA GLY A 70 -3.40 -6.21 -5.52
C GLY A 70 -3.84 -5.27 -6.65
N ASN A 71 -5.14 -5.29 -6.91
CA ASN A 71 -5.75 -4.43 -7.91
C ASN A 71 -6.51 -3.30 -7.22
N GLU A 72 -5.96 -2.09 -7.31
CA GLU A 72 -6.51 -0.85 -6.75
C GLU A 72 -7.92 -0.54 -7.29
N LEU A 73 -8.19 -0.82 -8.58
CA LEU A 73 -9.50 -0.56 -9.18
C LEU A 73 -10.59 -1.46 -8.59
N THR A 74 -10.24 -2.69 -8.22
CA THR A 74 -11.18 -3.66 -7.64
C THR A 74 -11.13 -3.70 -6.11
N MET A 75 -10.23 -2.93 -5.50
CA MET A 75 -9.95 -2.95 -4.05
C MET A 75 -9.66 -4.36 -3.50
N ARG A 76 -9.01 -5.21 -4.31
CA ARG A 76 -8.64 -6.58 -3.92
C ARG A 76 -7.14 -6.67 -3.71
N PHE A 77 -6.74 -6.92 -2.47
CA PHE A 77 -5.34 -6.99 -2.07
C PHE A 77 -5.02 -8.33 -1.42
N SER A 78 -3.86 -8.89 -1.75
CA SER A 78 -3.40 -10.19 -1.27
C SER A 78 -2.49 -10.03 -0.05
N HIS A 79 -1.50 -9.14 -0.16
CA HIS A 79 -0.58 -8.81 0.93
C HIS A 79 0.03 -7.44 0.73
N VAL A 80 0.67 -6.91 1.78
CA VAL A 80 1.39 -5.64 1.78
C VAL A 80 2.78 -5.84 2.36
N TYR A 81 3.75 -5.20 1.71
CA TYR A 81 5.12 -5.05 2.18
C TYR A 81 5.23 -3.73 2.94
N ILE A 82 5.40 -3.81 4.25
CA ILE A 82 5.52 -2.65 5.13
C ILE A 82 6.98 -2.45 5.46
N ILE A 83 7.48 -1.26 5.16
CA ILE A 83 8.86 -0.84 5.41
C ILE A 83 8.83 0.26 6.47
N ARG A 84 9.39 -0.07 7.63
CA ARG A 84 9.45 0.82 8.79
C ARG A 84 10.85 0.84 9.36
N ARG A 85 11.26 2.01 9.86
CA ARG A 85 12.48 2.14 10.64
C ARG A 85 12.23 1.64 12.05
N VAL A 86 13.17 0.87 12.58
CA VAL A 86 13.11 0.46 13.98
C VAL A 86 13.43 1.67 14.87
N PRO A 87 12.80 1.79 16.04
CA PRO A 87 13.23 2.78 17.01
C PRO A 87 14.68 2.48 17.40
N TYR A 88 15.52 3.52 17.52
CA TYR A 88 16.94 3.48 17.91
C TYR A 88 17.97 3.08 16.84
N LEU A 89 17.60 2.31 15.81
CA LEU A 89 18.47 2.03 14.66
C LEU A 89 17.85 2.68 13.40
N ASP A 90 18.61 3.48 12.65
CA ASP A 90 18.16 4.03 11.35
C ASP A 90 18.16 2.95 10.23
N PHE A 91 17.92 1.69 10.60
CA PHE A 91 17.85 0.56 9.69
C PHE A 91 16.38 0.27 9.32
N PRO A 92 16.05 0.21 8.03
CA PRO A 92 14.71 -0.13 7.57
C PRO A 92 14.46 -1.64 7.73
N THR A 93 13.29 -2.00 8.24
CA THR A 93 12.83 -3.39 8.33
C THR A 93 11.67 -3.63 7.39
N LEU A 94 11.68 -4.78 6.73
CA LEU A 94 10.60 -5.26 5.88
C LEU A 94 9.72 -6.21 6.67
N ARG A 95 8.41 -5.95 6.64
CA ARG A 95 7.38 -6.85 7.17
C ARG A 95 6.39 -7.16 6.07
N ILE A 96 5.94 -8.41 5.99
CA ILE A 96 4.90 -8.82 5.06
C ILE A 96 3.64 -9.07 5.87
N LEU A 97 2.58 -8.32 5.58
CA LEU A 97 1.25 -8.59 6.13
C LEU A 97 0.37 -9.15 5.03
N LYS A 98 -0.22 -10.32 5.26
CA LYS A 98 -1.21 -10.87 4.35
C LYS A 98 -2.58 -10.32 4.73
N TYR A 99 -3.36 -9.89 3.75
CA TYR A 99 -4.75 -9.56 4.01
C TYR A 99 -5.49 -10.85 4.33
N ALA A 100 -6.21 -10.86 5.45
CA ALA A 100 -7.14 -11.94 5.72
C ALA A 100 -8.24 -11.79 4.67
N ASN A 101 -8.30 -12.73 3.72
CA ASN A 101 -9.47 -12.88 2.88
C ASN A 101 -10.63 -13.20 3.81
N ASN A 102 -11.38 -12.19 4.25
CA ASN A 102 -12.79 -12.45 4.53
C ASN A 102 -13.32 -12.93 3.18
N GLU A 103 -13.79 -14.17 3.12
CA GLU A 103 -14.54 -14.72 2.01
C GLU A 103 -15.84 -13.91 1.85
N ALA A 104 -15.72 -12.64 1.45
CA ALA A 104 -16.80 -11.85 0.91
C ALA A 104 -16.89 -12.25 -0.56
N GLU A 105 -17.63 -13.34 -0.78
CA GLU A 105 -18.59 -13.48 -1.85
C GLU A 105 -18.10 -12.94 -3.20
N GLN A 106 -17.56 -13.84 -4.02
CA GLN A 106 -17.61 -13.64 -5.47
C GLN A 106 -19.10 -13.50 -5.83
N PRO A 107 -19.60 -12.37 -6.36
CA PRO A 107 -20.83 -12.46 -7.13
C PRO A 107 -20.50 -13.37 -8.31
N LYS A 108 -21.10 -14.57 -8.30
CA LYS A 108 -21.19 -15.40 -9.49
C LYS A 108 -21.78 -14.53 -10.58
N ALA A 109 -21.27 -14.68 -11.80
CA ALA A 109 -21.78 -13.96 -12.96
C ALA A 109 -23.30 -14.17 -13.05
N GLU A 110 -24.06 -13.10 -12.85
CA GLU A 110 -25.50 -13.05 -13.10
C GLU A 110 -25.75 -11.99 -14.18
N ASP A 111 -26.61 -12.36 -15.10
CA ASP A 111 -26.82 -11.83 -16.45
C ASP A 111 -27.12 -10.31 -16.54
N PRO A 112 -26.82 -9.67 -17.70
CA PRO A 112 -26.84 -8.21 -17.86
C PRO A 112 -28.26 -7.68 -18.10
N ALA A 113 -29.07 -7.52 -17.04
CA ALA A 113 -30.32 -6.76 -17.13
C ALA A 113 -30.84 -6.38 -15.74
N ASN A 114 -30.38 -5.25 -15.18
CA ASN A 114 -31.23 -4.19 -14.64
C ASN A 114 -30.43 -3.21 -13.78
N ASN A 115 -30.52 -1.94 -14.16
CA ASN A 115 -29.96 -0.80 -13.48
C ASN A 115 -30.76 -0.49 -12.21
N GLU A 116 -30.09 -0.31 -11.08
CA GLU A 116 -30.33 0.81 -10.15
C GLU A 116 -29.13 0.91 -9.18
N ALA A 117 -28.41 2.04 -9.27
CA ALA A 117 -27.22 2.31 -8.50
C ALA A 117 -27.58 2.60 -7.03
N VAL A 118 -27.45 1.60 -6.17
CA VAL A 118 -27.50 1.78 -4.72
C VAL A 118 -26.06 1.85 -4.19
N LEU A 119 -25.66 3.02 -3.73
CA LEU A 119 -24.35 3.28 -3.15
C LEU A 119 -24.26 2.59 -1.77
N PRO A 120 -23.35 1.61 -1.55
CA PRO A 120 -23.23 0.99 -0.23
C PRO A 120 -22.54 1.93 0.76
N GLU A 121 -23.20 2.16 1.90
CA GLU A 121 -22.74 3.02 3.00
C GLU A 121 -21.42 2.51 3.64
N PRO A 122 -20.58 3.42 4.16
CA PRO A 122 -19.25 3.08 4.67
C PRO A 122 -19.32 2.30 5.98
N LYS A 123 -19.04 0.99 5.93
CA LYS A 123 -18.97 0.15 7.14
C LYS A 123 -17.68 0.42 7.91
N SER A 124 -17.88 0.95 9.10
CA SER A 124 -16.88 1.30 10.09
C SER A 124 -16.35 0.08 10.86
N LYS A 125 -15.03 0.12 11.12
CA LYS A 125 -14.26 -0.49 12.22
C LYS A 125 -14.07 -2.02 12.29
N GLN A 126 -12.77 -2.35 12.46
CA GLN A 126 -12.14 -3.59 12.95
C GLN A 126 -11.70 -4.64 11.91
N GLU A 127 -10.68 -4.31 11.13
CA GLU A 127 -9.86 -5.32 10.45
C GLU A 127 -8.93 -6.02 11.47
N LYS A 128 -9.03 -7.34 11.57
CA LYS A 128 -8.17 -8.17 12.43
C LYS A 128 -6.93 -8.60 11.66
N TYR A 129 -5.75 -8.27 12.20
CA TYR A 129 -4.44 -8.57 11.62
C TYR A 129 -3.98 -9.98 11.99
N VAL A 130 -3.47 -10.74 11.00
CA VAL A 130 -2.71 -11.97 11.25
C VAL A 130 -1.25 -11.65 10.94
N GLN A 131 -0.42 -11.53 11.97
CA GLN A 131 1.02 -11.41 11.79
C GLN A 131 1.54 -12.74 11.23
N GLY A 132 2.00 -12.74 9.99
CA GLY A 132 2.74 -13.87 9.46
C GLY A 132 4.04 -14.02 10.25
N ASN A 133 4.23 -15.17 10.89
CA ASN A 133 5.50 -15.51 11.52
C ASN A 133 6.57 -15.67 10.43
N LEU A 134 7.69 -14.99 10.62
CA LEU A 134 8.91 -15.17 9.86
C LEU A 134 9.88 -16.02 10.69
N PHE A 135 9.66 -17.33 10.74
CA PHE A 135 10.65 -18.37 11.05
C PHE A 135 10.20 -19.68 10.42
#